data_AF-A0A4Q4D0Z9-F1
#
_entry.id   AF-A0A4Q4D0Z9-F1
#
_cell.length_a   1.000
_cell.length_b   1.000
_cell.length_c   1.000
_cell.angle_alpha   90.00
_cell.angle_beta   90.00
_cell.angle_gamma   90.00
#
_symmetry.space_group_name_H-M   'P 1'
#
loop_
_entity.id
_entity.type
_entity.pdbx_description
1 polymer ?
#
loop_
_entity_poly.entity_id
_entity_poly.type
_entity_poly.pdbx_seq_one_letter_code
_entity_poly.pdbx_strand_id
1 'polypeptide(L)' 'MDFKPNQSGLDRLFATIAAEVEGVDEKLRDEYAGRTPEEIVAPATRAFKAIGVESLTDEWIVDYVRAVSAGEPFSINLG' A
#
# COMPACT_ATOMS: atom_id res chain seq x y z
N MET A 1 7.18 -8.21 -33.90
CA MET A 1 7.66 -8.77 -32.63
C MET A 1 6.45 -8.88 -31.72
N ASP A 2 5.95 -10.09 -31.49
CA ASP A 2 4.93 -10.36 -30.48
C ASP A 2 5.60 -10.41 -29.12
N PHE A 3 5.37 -9.39 -28.29
CA PHE A 3 5.78 -9.41 -26.89
C PHE A 3 4.78 -10.30 -26.14
N LYS A 4 5.13 -11.58 -25.95
CA LYS A 4 4.39 -12.49 -25.06
C LYS A 4 5.06 -12.40 -23.68
N PRO A 5 4.57 -11.57 -22.76
CA PRO A 5 5.14 -11.51 -21.42
C PRO A 5 5.06 -12.91 -20.80
N ASN A 6 6.17 -13.39 -20.25
CA ASN A 6 6.22 -14.63 -19.52
C ASN A 6 5.38 -14.45 -18.25
N GLN A 7 4.24 -15.14 -18.13
CA GLN A 7 3.31 -15.01 -16.99
C GLN A 7 4.04 -15.21 -15.65
N SER A 8 4.97 -16.15 -15.57
CA SER A 8 5.77 -16.39 -14.35
C SER A 8 6.66 -15.20 -13.95
N GLY A 9 7.01 -14.33 -14.89
CA GLY A 9 7.73 -13.08 -14.61
C GLY A 9 6.81 -11.99 -14.04
N LEU A 10 5.57 -11.92 -14.51
CA LEU A 10 4.55 -11.01 -13.99
C LEU A 10 4.11 -11.43 -12.58
N ASP A 11 3.87 -12.73 -12.36
CA ASP A 11 3.47 -13.24 -11.04
C ASP A 11 4.52 -12.93 -9.96
N ARG A 12 5.81 -13.03 -10.30
CA ARG A 12 6.89 -12.65 -9.39
C ARG A 12 6.92 -11.15 -9.12
N LEU A 13 6.66 -10.31 -10.11
CA LEU A 13 6.60 -8.87 -9.92
C LEU A 13 5.42 -8.50 -9.00
N PHE A 14 4.24 -9.08 -9.21
CA PHE A 14 3.09 -8.85 -8.35
C PHE A 14 3.31 -9.34 -6.92
N ALA A 15 3.94 -10.51 -6.74
CA ALA A 15 4.28 -11.02 -5.41
C ALA A 15 5.25 -10.09 -4.65
N THR A 16 6.26 -9.55 -5.34
CA THR A 16 7.19 -8.59 -4.73
C THR A 16 6.48 -7.29 -4.33
N ILE A 17 5.63 -6.74 -5.20
CA ILE A 17 4.88 -5.52 -4.91
C ILE A 17 3.91 -5.74 -3.74
N ALA A 18 3.22 -6.89 -3.69
CA ALA A 18 2.34 -7.24 -2.60
C ALA A 18 3.10 -7.31 -1.25
N ALA A 19 4.29 -7.91 -1.24
CA ALA A 19 5.13 -7.98 -0.04
C ALA A 19 5.60 -6.60 0.43
N GLU A 20 5.98 -5.71 -0.50
CA GLU A 20 6.37 -4.33 -0.17
C GLU A 20 5.18 -3.54 0.41
N VAL A 21 3.98 -3.71 -0.15
CA VAL A 21 2.74 -3.12 0.36
C VAL A 21 2.43 -3.62 1.77
N GLU A 22 2.48 -4.93 2.00
CA GLU A 22 2.23 -5.53 3.32
C GLU A 22 3.23 -5.01 4.36
N GLY A 23 4.51 -4.90 3.99
CA GLY A 23 5.54 -4.34 4.87
C GLY A 23 5.33 -2.86 5.19
N VAL A 24 4.84 -2.07 4.24
CA VAL A 24 4.46 -0.67 4.47
C VAL A 24 3.24 -0.59 5.41
N ASP A 25 2.24 -1.45 5.22
CA ASP A 25 1.05 -1.50 6.09
C ASP A 25 1.41 -1.83 7.54
N GLU A 26 2.17 -2.91 7.74
CA GLU A 26 2.61 -3.35 9.06
C GLU A 26 3.36 -2.24 9.79
N LYS A 27 4.32 -1.61 9.10
CA LYS A 27 5.10 -0.50 9.66
C LYS A 27 4.22 0.68 10.06
N LEU A 28 3.28 1.08 9.20
CA LEU A 28 2.41 2.21 9.47
C LEU A 28 1.41 1.92 10.59
N ARG A 29 0.87 0.69 10.70
CA ARG A 29 0.07 0.27 11.86
C ARG A 29 0.88 0.32 13.14
N ASP A 30 2.08 -0.24 13.16
CA ASP A 30 2.91 -0.29 14.37
C ASP A 30 3.29 1.11 14.86
N GLU A 31 3.59 2.04 13.95
CA GLU A 31 4.00 3.40 14.29
C GLU A 31 2.81 4.35 14.58
N TYR A 32 1.67 4.16 13.91
CA TYR A 32 0.58 5.13 13.87
C TYR A 32 -0.79 4.62 14.35
N ALA A 33 -0.92 3.37 14.82
CA ALA A 33 -2.16 2.91 15.44
C ALA A 33 -2.61 3.85 16.58
N GLY A 34 -3.89 4.23 16.57
CA GLY A 34 -4.47 5.18 17.53
C GLY A 34 -4.13 6.65 17.30
N ARG A 35 -3.36 7.00 16.26
CA ARG A 35 -3.11 8.40 15.84
C ARG A 35 -4.29 8.95 15.04
N THR A 36 -4.36 10.27 14.90
CA THR A 36 -5.42 10.87 14.07
C THR A 36 -5.11 10.66 12.57
N PRO A 37 -6.12 10.49 11.71
CA PRO A 37 -5.92 10.34 10.28
C PRO A 37 -5.00 11.38 9.65
N GLU A 38 -5.07 12.66 10.07
CA GLU A 38 -4.22 13.73 9.53
C GLU A 38 -2.72 13.50 9.80
N GLU A 39 -2.37 12.85 10.91
CA GLU A 39 -0.98 12.48 11.23
C GLU A 39 -0.45 11.36 10.33
N ILE A 40 -1.35 10.55 9.75
CA ILE A 40 -1.02 9.33 8.98
C ILE A 40 -0.95 9.61 7.48
N VAL A 41 -1.76 10.55 6.95
CA VAL A 41 -1.85 10.82 5.50
C VAL A 41 -0.49 11.11 4.87
N ALA A 42 0.28 12.03 5.44
CA ALA A 42 1.59 12.41 4.90
C ALA A 42 2.62 11.27 4.93
N PRO A 43 2.85 10.56 6.05
CA PRO A 43 3.76 9.42 6.08
C PRO A 43 3.29 8.26 5.20
N ALA A 44 1.99 7.92 5.20
CA ALA A 44 1.44 6.88 4.33
C ALA A 44 1.66 7.19 2.84
N THR A 45 1.35 8.41 2.40
CA THR A 45 1.56 8.85 1.01
C THR A 45 3.03 8.73 0.61
N ARG A 46 3.97 9.07 1.50
CA ARG A 46 5.42 8.95 1.21
C ARG A 46 5.85 7.49 1.12
N ALA A 47 5.37 6.63 2.02
CA ALA A 47 5.73 5.22 2.05
C ALA A 47 5.25 4.49 0.78
N PHE A 48 4.00 4.70 0.38
CA PHE A 48 3.46 4.10 -0.84
C PHE A 48 4.12 4.61 -2.12
N LYS A 49 4.44 5.91 -2.20
CA LYS A 49 5.22 6.45 -3.33
C LYS A 49 6.61 5.85 -3.41
N ALA A 50 7.26 5.55 -2.28
CA ALA A 50 8.60 4.95 -2.27
C ALA A 50 8.63 3.54 -2.88
N ILE A 51 7.53 2.80 -2.80
CA ILE A 51 7.39 1.46 -3.40
C ILE A 51 6.74 1.50 -4.80
N GLY A 52 6.60 2.68 -5.40
CA GLY A 52 6.09 2.85 -6.77
C GLY A 52 4.57 2.93 -6.90
N VAL A 53 3.84 3.09 -5.80
CA VAL A 53 2.38 3.31 -5.82
C VAL A 53 2.12 4.81 -5.92
N GLU A 54 2.01 5.30 -7.16
CA GLU A 54 1.92 6.75 -7.45
C GLU A 54 0.48 7.28 -7.60
N SER A 55 -0.48 6.42 -7.96
CA SER A 55 -1.89 6.79 -8.19
C SER A 55 -2.80 6.38 -7.02
N LEU A 56 -2.45 6.83 -5.82
CA LEU A 56 -3.38 6.75 -4.70
C LEU A 56 -4.46 7.80 -4.86
N THR A 57 -5.72 7.38 -4.96
CA THR A 57 -6.85 8.31 -4.92
C THR A 57 -7.02 8.86 -3.51
N ASP A 58 -7.57 10.07 -3.40
CA ASP A 58 -7.85 10.69 -2.11
C ASP A 58 -8.81 9.83 -1.26
N GLU A 59 -9.73 9.11 -1.89
CA GLU A 59 -10.63 8.17 -1.22
C GLU A 59 -9.88 6.97 -0.66
N TRP A 60 -8.96 6.39 -1.44
CA TRP A 60 -8.17 5.25 -1.03
C TRP A 60 -7.27 5.59 0.16
N ILE A 61 -6.61 6.75 0.14
CA ILE A 61 -5.73 7.15 1.26
C ILE A 61 -6.54 7.41 2.51
N VAL A 62 -7.76 7.96 2.41
CA VAL A 62 -8.66 8.18 3.54
C VAL A 62 -9.09 6.86 4.18
N ASP A 63 -9.48 5.87 3.38
CA ASP A 63 -9.87 4.56 3.90
C ASP A 63 -8.67 3.82 4.51
N TYR A 64 -7.50 3.94 3.88
CA TYR A 64 -6.25 3.39 4.41
C TYR A 64 -5.90 3.98 5.78
N VAL A 65 -5.86 5.32 5.91
CA VAL A 65 -5.49 5.94 7.20
C VAL A 65 -6.51 5.66 8.30
N ARG A 66 -7.78 5.45 7.95
CA ARG A 66 -8.79 4.99 8.91
C ARG A 66 -8.50 3.59 9.42
N ALA A 67 -8.15 2.65 8.54
CA ALA A 67 -7.76 1.29 8.92
C ALA A 67 -6.52 1.31 9.82
N VAL A 68 -5.48 2.06 9.44
CA VAL A 68 -4.26 2.22 10.26
C VAL A 68 -4.56 2.83 11.62
N SER A 69 -5.35 3.90 11.67
CA SER A 69 -5.75 4.55 12.93
C SER A 69 -6.52 3.58 13.84
N ALA A 70 -7.36 2.72 13.26
CA ALA A 70 -8.08 1.66 13.98
C ALA A 70 -7.20 0.44 14.35
N GLY A 71 -5.97 0.35 13.83
CA GLY A 71 -5.08 -0.81 14.00
C GLY A 71 -5.53 -2.03 13.18
N GLU A 72 -6.40 -1.84 12.20
CA GLU A 72 -6.95 -2.90 11.36
C GLU A 72 -6.08 -3.14 10.12
N PRO A 73 -5.86 -4.40 9.72
CA PRO A 73 -5.10 -4.70 8.52
C PRO A 73 -5.83 -4.19 7.27
N PHE A 74 -5.11 -3.49 6.39
CA PHE A 74 -5.67 -3.01 5.14
C PHE A 74 -5.37 -3.99 3.99
N SER A 75 -6.40 -4.48 3.32
CA SER A 75 -6.24 -5.30 2.11
C SER A 75 -6.45 -4.46 0.86
N ILE A 76 -5.40 -4.32 0.04
CA ILE A 76 -5.54 -3.74 -1.29
C ILE A 76 -6.07 -4.81 -2.24
N ASN A 77 -7.27 -4.62 -2.79
CA ASN A 77 -7.66 -5.34 -3.99
C ASN A 77 -6.97 -4.68 -5.19
N LEU A 78 -5.82 -5.23 -5.59
CA LEU A 78 -5.17 -4.92 -6.85
C LEU A 78 -5.94 -5.65 -7.97
N GLY A 79 -7.10 -5.10 -8.33
CA GLY A 79 -7.96 -5.60 -9.43
C GLY A 79 -7.43 -5.24 -10.80
#